data_AF-A0A838B8S1-F1
#
_entry.id   AF-A0A838B8S1-F1
#
_cell.length_a   1.000
_cell.length_b   1.000
_cell.length_c   1.000
_cell.angle_alpha   90.00
_cell.angle_beta   90.00
_cell.angle_gamma   90.00
#
_symmetry.space_group_name_H-M   'P 1'
#
loop_
_entity.id
_entity.type
_entity.pdbx_description
1 polymer ?
#
loop_
_entity_poly.entity_id
_entity_poly.type
_entity_poly.pdbx_seq_one_letter_code
_entity_poly.pdbx_strand_id
1 'polypeptide(L)' 'MVEQPRQSGLSTEALAALARETGASEQQIQEIASLIGNDRASILREARMAAADRSKR' A
#
# COMPACT_ATOMS: atom_id res chain seq x y z
N MET A 1 -8.22 15.13 -19.41
CA MET A 1 -8.93 14.87 -18.15
C MET A 1 -7.87 14.50 -17.13
N VAL A 2 -7.71 15.30 -16.08
CA VAL A 2 -6.69 15.06 -15.05
C VAL A 2 -7.29 14.01 -14.12
N GLU A 3 -6.84 12.76 -14.23
CA GLU A 3 -7.18 11.75 -13.23
C GLU A 3 -6.67 12.27 -11.89
N GLN A 4 -7.60 12.61 -10.99
CA GLN A 4 -7.24 12.94 -9.62
C GLN A 4 -6.45 11.74 -9.07
N PRO A 5 -5.27 11.94 -8.47
CA PRO A 5 -4.57 10.84 -7.83
C PRO A 5 -5.55 10.27 -6.82
N ARG A 6 -5.93 9.00 -7.01
CA ARG A 6 -6.89 8.31 -6.15
C ARG A 6 -6.29 8.35 -4.75
N GLN A 7 -6.69 9.34 -3.93
CA GLN A 7 -6.36 9.34 -2.52
C GLN A 7 -6.98 8.04 -2.02
N SER A 8 -6.14 7.03 -1.78
CA SER A 8 -6.59 5.77 -1.23
C SER A 8 -7.41 6.13 0.01
N GLY A 9 -8.71 5.85 0.01
CA GLY A 9 -9.63 6.14 1.12
C GLY A 9 -9.32 5.38 2.42
N LEU A 10 -8.08 4.90 2.58
CA LEU A 10 -7.55 4.31 3.80
C LEU A 10 -7.31 5.41 4.82
N SER A 11 -7.74 5.17 6.05
CA SER A 11 -7.35 6.01 7.18
C SER A 11 -5.86 5.87 7.45
N THR A 12 -5.27 6.88 8.09
CA THR A 12 -3.89 6.85 8.60
C THR A 12 -3.65 5.64 9.52
N GLU A 13 -4.64 5.26 10.32
CA GLU A 13 -4.55 4.09 11.19
C GLU A 13 -4.48 2.77 10.40
N ALA A 14 -5.25 2.66 9.30
CA ALA A 14 -5.18 1.51 8.41
C ALA A 14 -3.84 1.43 7.67
N LEU A 15 -3.30 2.57 7.21
CA LEU A 15 -1.98 2.63 6.58
C LEU A 15 -0.89 2.20 7.56
N ALA A 16 -0.90 2.71 8.79
CA ALA A 16 0.07 2.37 9.83
C ALA A 16 0.01 0.87 10.20
N ALA A 17 -1.20 0.31 10.33
CA ALA A 17 -1.37 -1.12 10.61
C ALA A 17 -0.79 -1.99 9.49
N LEU A 18 -1.14 -1.67 8.24
CA LEU A 18 -0.65 -2.37 7.05
C LEU A 18 0.88 -2.25 6.91
N ALA A 19 1.45 -1.08 7.21
CA ALA A 19 2.89 -0.84 7.16
C ALA A 19 3.64 -1.73 8.15
N ARG A 20 3.12 -1.85 9.38
CA ARG A 20 3.68 -2.72 10.42
C ARG A 20 3.57 -4.20 10.06
N GLU A 21 2.49 -4.63 9.40
CA GLU A 21 2.27 -6.03 9.02
C GLU A 21 3.10 -6.48 7.81
N THR A 22 3.50 -5.55 6.95
CA THR A 22 4.16 -5.85 5.67
C THR A 22 5.62 -5.45 5.65
N GLY A 23 6.04 -4.54 6.54
CA GLY A 23 7.35 -3.91 6.53
C GLY A 23 7.51 -2.84 5.44
N ALA A 24 6.45 -2.54 4.68
CA ALA A 24 6.44 -1.46 3.70
C ALA A 24 6.19 -0.10 4.39
N SER A 25 6.56 1.01 3.74
CA SER A 25 6.22 2.34 4.25
C SER A 25 4.75 2.68 3.99
N GLU A 26 4.15 3.54 4.82
CA GLU A 26 2.76 4.01 4.64
C GLU A 26 2.54 4.61 3.24
N GLN A 27 3.54 5.32 2.70
CA GLN A 27 3.49 5.87 1.35
C GLN A 27 3.43 4.78 0.27
N GLN A 28 4.20 3.70 0.41
CA GLN A 28 4.12 2.57 -0.53
C GLN A 28 2.75 1.89 -0.46
N ILE A 29 2.17 1.78 0.73
CA ILE A 29 0.85 1.18 0.91
C ILE A 29 -0.23 2.07 0.30
N GLN A 30 -0.12 3.38 0.47
CA GLN A 30 -0.99 4.36 -0.18
C GLN A 30 -0.89 4.24 -1.71
N GLU A 31 0.31 4.17 -2.27
CA GLU A 31 0.51 3.97 -3.72
C GLU A 31 -0.09 2.65 -4.21
N ILE A 32 0.14 1.54 -3.50
CA ILE A 32 -0.45 0.24 -3.82
C ILE A 32 -1.98 0.33 -3.80
N ALA A 33 -2.56 0.93 -2.77
CA ALA A 33 -4.00 1.10 -2.62
C ALA A 33 -4.59 2.03 -3.70
N SER A 34 -3.87 3.06 -4.12
CA SER A 34 -4.26 3.92 -5.25
C SER A 34 -4.32 3.14 -6.57
N LEU A 35 -3.48 2.11 -6.73
CA LEU A 35 -3.43 1.30 -7.95
C LEU A 35 -4.48 0.20 -7.98
N ILE A 36 -4.66 -0.54 -6.87
CA ILE A 36 -5.49 -1.76 -6.82
C ILE A 36 -6.81 -1.58 -6.05
N GLY A 37 -7.01 -0.43 -5.42
CA GLY A 37 -8.13 -0.17 -4.51
C GLY A 37 -7.82 -0.48 -3.04
N ASN A 38 -8.79 -0.22 -2.16
CA ASN A 38 -8.62 -0.27 -0.70
C ASN A 38 -8.87 -1.67 -0.09
N ASP A 39 -8.79 -2.75 -0.88
CA ASP A 39 -8.97 -4.10 -0.35
C ASP A 39 -7.74 -4.55 0.45
N ARG A 40 -7.96 -4.83 1.74
CA ARG A 40 -6.89 -5.15 2.69
C ARG A 40 -6.07 -6.38 2.27
N ALA A 41 -6.72 -7.43 1.76
CA ALA A 41 -6.03 -8.67 1.37
C ALA A 41 -5.13 -8.45 0.15
N SER A 42 -5.64 -7.71 -0.84
CA SER A 42 -4.91 -7.35 -2.05
C SER A 42 -3.70 -6.45 -1.72
N ILE A 43 -3.90 -5.44 -0.86
CA ILE A 43 -2.82 -4.54 -0.42
C ILE A 43 -1.74 -5.31 0.34
N LEU A 44 -2.12 -6.19 1.28
CA LEU A 44 -1.15 -7.00 2.03
C LEU A 44 -0.29 -7.87 1.11
N ARG A 45 -0.91 -8.49 0.09
CA ARG A 45 -0.19 -9.33 -0.87
C ARG A 45 0.84 -8.53 -1.65
N GLU A 46 0.43 -7.41 -2.23
CA GLU A 46 1.32 -6.55 -3.02
C GLU A 46 2.40 -5.88 -2.17
N ALA A 47 2.06 -5.40 -0.98
CA ALA A 47 3.02 -4.77 -0.07
C ALA A 47 4.10 -5.76 0.41
N ARG A 48 3.73 -7.03 0.67
CA ARG A 48 4.70 -8.09 0.99
C ARG A 48 5.61 -8.42 -0.19
N MET A 49 5.06 -8.47 -1.41
CA MET A 49 5.86 -8.69 -2.61
C MET A 49 6.85 -7.55 -2.84
N ALA A 50 6.40 -6.31 -2.70
CA ALA A 50 7.24 -5.12 -2.81
C ALA A 50 8.35 -5.06 -1.74
N ALA A 51 8.04 -5.44 -0.49
CA ALA A 51 9.04 -5.51 0.58
C ALA A 51 10.08 -6.61 0.33
N ALA A 52 9.64 -7.78 -0.16
CA ALA A 52 10.54 -8.89 -0.50
C ALA A 52 11.48 -8.56 -1.67
N ASP A 53 11.00 -7.81 -2.67
CA ASP A 53 11.80 -7.41 -3.83
C ASP A 53 12.89 -6.40 -3.46
N ARG A 54 12.60 -5.50 -2.49
CA ARG A 54 13.59 -4.56 -1.95
C ARG A 54 14.72 -5.30 -1.21
N SER A 55 14.43 -6.43 -0.56
CA SER A 55 15.44 -7.22 0.15
C SER A 55 16.39 -8.00 -0.78
N LYS A 56 16.12 -8.03 -2.09
CA LYS A 56 16.94 -8.72 -3.10
C LYS A 56 17.86 -7.78 -3.89
N ARG A 57 17.79 -6.47 -3.68
CA ARG A 57 18.64 -5.47 -4.35
C ARG A 57 19.77 -4.98 -3.46
#